data_AF-A0A101LRE4-F1
#
_entry.id   AF-A0A101LRE4-F1
#
_cell.length_a   1.000
_cell.length_b   1.000
_cell.length_c   1.000
_cell.angle_alpha   90.00
_cell.angle_beta   90.00
_cell.angle_gamma   90.00
#
_symmetry.space_group_name_H-M   'P 1'
#
loop_
_entity.id
_entity.type
_entity.pdbx_description
1 polymer ?
#
loop_
_entity_poly.entity_id
_entity_poly.type
_entity_poly.pdbx_seq_one_letter_code
_entity_poly.pdbx_strand_id
1 'polypeptide(L)'
;MARPRKINLDRSAVELLDLTLKASTQRFKQALDPDNGYPIDAATISASVSLLKLVEARAAATRDDHAVELAKLQAEFHSRRQPKSSAPREELSEEAILALYEGAGLKPNVDK
;
A
#
# COMPACT_ATOMS: atom_id res chain seq x y z
N MET A 1 15.40 38.79 10.42
CA MET A 1 15.24 38.09 9.13
C MET A 1 14.71 36.68 9.41
N ALA A 2 13.43 36.40 9.17
CA ALA A 2 12.85 35.08 9.42
C ALA A 2 13.34 34.08 8.36
N ARG A 3 13.81 32.90 8.79
CA ARG A 3 14.30 31.84 7.90
C ARG A 3 13.12 31.33 7.04
N PRO A 4 13.25 31.24 5.71
CA PRO A 4 12.15 30.76 4.87
C PRO A 4 11.80 29.32 5.26
N ARG A 5 10.51 29.06 5.51
CA ARG A 5 9.99 27.73 5.81
C ARG A 5 10.30 26.82 4.64
N LYS A 6 10.90 25.65 4.89
CA LYS A 6 11.09 24.61 3.86
C LYS A 6 9.72 24.23 3.32
N ILE A 7 9.47 24.56 2.05
CA ILE A 7 8.26 24.16 1.35
C ILE A 7 8.42 22.68 1.01
N ASN A 8 7.44 21.87 1.39
CA ASN A 8 7.39 20.47 0.97
C ASN A 8 6.79 20.42 -0.44
N LEU A 9 7.67 20.41 -1.45
CA LEU A 9 7.31 20.46 -2.86
C LEU A 9 6.42 19.29 -3.27
N ASP A 10 6.65 18.10 -2.71
CA ASP A 10 5.87 16.91 -3.04
C ASP A 10 4.42 17.10 -2.64
N ARG A 11 4.18 17.56 -1.40
CA ARG A 11 2.82 17.83 -0.92
C ARG A 11 2.11 18.89 -1.77
N SER A 12 2.80 19.98 -2.09
CA SER A 12 2.24 21.03 -2.94
C SER A 12 1.93 20.53 -4.36
N ALA A 13 2.76 19.63 -4.91
CA ALA A 13 2.51 19.00 -6.20
C ALA A 13 1.27 18.10 -6.17
N VAL A 14 1.06 17.34 -5.08
CA VAL A 14 -0.15 16.51 -4.91
C VAL A 14 -1.40 17.39 -4.81
N GLU A 15 -1.36 18.44 -4.00
CA GLU A 15 -2.49 19.36 -3.81
C GLU A 15 -2.85 20.08 -5.11
N LEU A 16 -1.84 20.52 -5.87
CA LEU A 16 -2.06 21.14 -7.18
C LEU A 16 -2.65 20.14 -8.18
N LEU A 17 -2.17 18.90 -8.17
CA LEU A 17 -2.70 17.84 -9.03
C LEU A 17 -4.16 17.52 -8.69
N ASP A 18 -4.52 17.42 -7.41
CA ASP A 18 -5.91 17.22 -6.96
C ASP A 18 -6.83 18.36 -7.40
N LEU A 19 -6.39 19.61 -7.25
CA LEU A 19 -7.14 20.78 -7.73
C LEU A 19 -7.34 20.75 -9.25
N THR A 20 -6.31 20.38 -10.01
CA THR A 20 -6.43 20.27 -11.48
C THR A 20 -7.40 19.17 -11.91
N LEU A 21 -7.41 18.01 -11.22
CA LEU A 21 -8.37 16.93 -11.48
C LEU A 21 -9.80 17.33 -11.15
N LYS A 22 -10.02 18.06 -10.07
CA LYS A 22 -11.35 18.58 -9.71
C LYS A 22 -11.86 19.57 -10.78
N ALA A 23 -11.00 20.50 -11.20
CA ALA A 23 -11.34 21.48 -12.23
C ALA A 23 -11.62 20.81 -13.59
N SER A 24 -10.82 19.82 -13.99
CA SER A 24 -11.04 19.09 -15.25
C SER A 24 -12.33 18.28 -15.22
N THR A 25 -12.65 17.64 -14.10
CA THR A 25 -13.90 16.89 -13.91
C THR A 25 -15.11 17.80 -14.00
N GLN A 26 -15.04 18.99 -13.38
CA GLN A 26 -16.12 19.97 -13.44
C GLN A 26 -16.34 20.48 -14.88
N ARG A 27 -15.27 20.75 -15.63
CA ARG A 27 -15.35 21.12 -17.05
C ARG A 27 -15.99 20.02 -17.89
N PHE A 28 -15.64 18.76 -17.64
CA PHE A 28 -16.27 17.61 -18.32
C PHE A 28 -17.78 17.55 -18.06
N LYS A 29 -18.22 17.77 -16.82
CA LYS A 29 -19.65 17.81 -16.48
C LYS A 29 -20.37 18.95 -17.19
N GLN A 30 -19.74 20.11 -17.29
CA GLN A 30 -20.27 21.26 -18.02
C GLN A 30 -20.34 21.00 -19.53
N ALA A 31 -19.40 20.23 -20.09
CA ALA A 31 -19.42 19.88 -21.50
C ALA A 31 -20.40 18.78 -21.88
N LEU A 32 -20.84 17.98 -20.90
CA LEU A 32 -21.91 17.00 -21.06
C LEU A 32 -23.31 17.61 -20.94
N ASP A 33 -23.39 18.85 -20.45
CA ASP A 33 -24.66 19.57 -20.34
C ASP A 33 -25.09 20.07 -21.73
N PRO A 34 -26.17 19.51 -22.32
CA PRO A 34 -26.59 19.82 -23.68
C PRO A 34 -27.00 21.29 -23.84
N ASP A 35 -27.38 21.95 -22.76
CA ASP A 35 -27.78 23.36 -22.75
C ASP A 35 -26.58 24.31 -22.64
N ASN A 36 -25.42 23.80 -22.23
CA ASN A 36 -24.25 24.62 -21.89
C ASN A 36 -23.20 24.68 -23.02
N GLY A 37 -23.40 23.93 -24.10
CA GLY A 37 -22.69 24.08 -25.37
C GLY A 37 -21.17 24.19 -25.25
N TYR A 38 -20.56 23.55 -24.24
CA TYR A 38 -19.15 23.79 -23.94
C TYR A 38 -18.29 23.16 -25.05
N PRO A 39 -17.48 23.95 -25.77
CA PRO A 39 -16.67 23.42 -26.85
C PRO A 39 -15.53 22.60 -26.26
N ILE A 40 -15.57 21.28 -26.44
CA ILE A 40 -14.44 20.40 -26.15
C ILE A 40 -13.48 20.50 -27.34
N ASP A 41 -12.42 21.29 -27.21
CA ASP A 41 -11.38 21.39 -28.22
C ASP A 41 -10.26 20.35 -28.01
N ALA A 42 -9.45 20.13 -29.06
CA ALA A 42 -8.36 19.15 -29.04
C ALA A 42 -7.30 19.47 -27.97
N ALA A 43 -7.11 20.75 -27.64
CA ALA A 43 -6.21 21.17 -26.56
C ALA A 43 -6.71 20.71 -25.19
N THR A 44 -8.01 20.82 -24.91
CA THR A 44 -8.62 20.35 -23.66
C THR A 44 -8.54 18.83 -23.52
N ILE A 45 -8.75 18.09 -24.62
CA ILE A 45 -8.57 16.63 -24.64
C ILE A 45 -7.10 16.27 -24.36
N SER A 46 -6.17 16.94 -25.04
CA SER A 46 -4.73 16.69 -24.89
C SER A 46 -4.22 16.98 -23.48
N ALA A 47 -4.72 18.04 -22.85
CA ALA A 47 -4.40 18.37 -21.47
C ALA A 47 -4.92 17.31 -20.50
N SER A 48 -6.13 16.81 -20.72
CA SER A 48 -6.75 15.75 -19.90
C SER A 48 -6.01 14.42 -20.03
N VAL A 49 -5.61 14.04 -21.25
CA VAL A 49 -4.80 12.83 -21.49
C VAL A 49 -3.41 12.96 -20.86
N SER A 50 -2.80 14.15 -20.91
CA SER A 50 -1.49 14.40 -20.29
C SER A 50 -1.56 14.29 -18.76
N LEU A 51 -2.64 14.79 -18.14
CA LEU A 51 -2.90 14.63 -16.71
C LEU A 51 -3.04 13.16 -16.32
N LEU A 52 -3.82 12.37 -17.08
CA LEU A 52 -3.95 10.92 -16.88
C LEU A 52 -2.59 10.22 -16.93
N LYS A 53 -1.76 10.52 -17.94
CA LYS A 53 -0.41 9.96 -18.07
C LYS A 53 0.51 10.32 -16.91
N LEU A 54 0.42 11.56 -16.40
CA LEU A 54 1.20 11.97 -15.22
C LEU A 54 0.78 11.22 -13.95
N VAL A 55 -0.52 10.96 -13.78
CA VAL A 55 -1.04 10.14 -12.67
C VAL A 55 -0.56 8.70 -12.78
N GLU A 56 -0.63 8.11 -13.98
CA GLU A 56 -0.14 6.75 -14.24
C GLU A 56 1.36 6.63 -14.02
N ALA A 57 2.16 7.58 -14.52
CA ALA A 57 3.60 7.63 -14.31
C ALA A 57 3.96 7.74 -12.82
N ARG A 58 3.23 8.55 -12.06
CA ARG A 58 3.40 8.66 -10.61
C ARG A 58 3.06 7.34 -9.90
N ALA A 59 1.94 6.72 -10.25
CA ALA A 59 1.53 5.44 -9.68
C ALA A 59 2.57 4.34 -9.98
N ALA A 60 3.09 4.30 -11.20
CA ALA A 60 4.16 3.38 -11.60
C ALA A 60 5.44 3.60 -10.78
N ALA A 61 5.91 4.85 -10.66
CA ALA A 61 7.11 5.17 -9.87
C ALA A 61 6.97 4.72 -8.40
N THR A 62 5.82 4.98 -7.77
CA THR A 62 5.60 4.55 -6.38
C THR A 62 5.52 3.04 -6.21
N ARG A 63 5.04 2.29 -7.22
CA ARG A 63 5.01 0.82 -7.16
C ARG A 63 6.43 0.24 -7.15
N ASP A 64 7.31 0.80 -7.96
CA ASP A 64 8.72 0.38 -8.01
C ASP A 64 9.43 0.66 -6.69
N ASP A 65 9.19 1.84 -6.08
CA ASP A 65 9.76 2.19 -4.77
C ASP A 65 9.26 1.24 -3.65
N HIS A 66 7.96 0.91 -3.63
CA HIS A 66 7.40 -0.04 -2.67
C HIS A 66 7.94 -1.47 -2.86
N ALA A 67 8.16 -1.91 -4.09
CA ALA A 67 8.77 -3.21 -4.37
C ALA A 67 10.22 -3.28 -3.85
N VAL A 68 10.98 -2.18 -4.00
CA VAL A 68 12.34 -2.06 -3.46
C VAL A 68 12.34 -2.06 -1.93
N GLU A 69 11.42 -1.36 -1.28
CA GLU A 69 11.31 -1.40 0.18
C GLU A 69 10.89 -2.77 0.73
N LEU A 70 9.96 -3.46 0.06
CA LEU A 70 9.58 -4.82 0.42
C LEU A 70 10.76 -5.80 0.29
N ALA A 71 11.53 -5.71 -0.78
CA ALA A 71 12.72 -6.53 -0.98
C ALA A 71 13.77 -6.26 0.12
N LYS A 72 13.96 -5.00 0.52
CA LYS A 72 14.83 -4.64 1.65
C LYS A 72 14.33 -5.20 2.98
N LEU A 73 13.04 -5.06 3.27
CA LEU A 73 12.43 -5.60 4.50
C LEU A 73 12.51 -7.14 4.55
N GLN A 74 12.32 -7.81 3.42
CA GLN A 74 12.50 -9.26 3.32
C GLN A 74 13.96 -9.66 3.58
N ALA A 75 14.92 -8.97 2.98
CA ALA A 75 16.34 -9.21 3.20
C ALA A 75 16.74 -8.96 4.67
N GLU A 76 16.25 -7.87 5.27
CA GLU A 76 16.46 -7.59 6.69
C GLU A 76 15.85 -8.67 7.58
N PHE A 77 14.62 -9.10 7.30
CA PHE A 77 13.96 -10.18 8.04
C PHE A 77 14.76 -11.49 7.96
N HIS A 78 15.26 -11.85 6.77
CA HIS A 78 16.05 -13.07 6.58
C HIS A 78 17.41 -12.97 7.27
N SER A 79 18.03 -11.78 7.27
CA SER A 79 19.30 -11.54 7.97
C SER A 79 19.18 -11.59 9.51
N ARG A 80 18.03 -11.16 10.06
CA ARG A 80 17.75 -11.18 11.51
C ARG A 80 17.19 -12.51 11.98
N ARG A 81 16.76 -13.37 11.06
CA ARG A 81 16.41 -14.75 11.37
C ARG A 81 17.71 -15.49 11.69
N GLN A 82 18.11 -15.47 12.97
CA GLN A 82 19.11 -16.43 13.43
C GLN A 82 18.65 -17.82 13.01
N PRO A 83 19.57 -18.69 12.55
CA PRO A 83 19.21 -20.09 12.36
C PRO A 83 18.77 -20.58 13.74
N LYS A 84 17.46 -20.74 13.93
CA LYS A 84 16.99 -21.66 14.95
C LYS A 84 17.62 -22.97 14.52
N SER A 85 18.71 -23.32 15.21
CA SER A 85 19.24 -24.67 15.29
C SER A 85 18.04 -25.59 15.15
N SER A 86 18.04 -26.37 14.07
CA SER A 86 17.13 -27.48 13.91
C SER A 86 17.42 -28.42 15.07
N ALA A 87 16.87 -28.10 16.24
CA ALA A 87 16.73 -29.06 17.31
C ALA A 87 15.98 -30.23 16.65
N PRO A 88 16.51 -31.46 16.75
CA PRO A 88 15.83 -32.61 16.20
C PRO A 88 14.41 -32.58 16.77
N ARG A 89 13.41 -32.57 15.89
CA ARG A 89 12.04 -32.88 16.30
C ARG A 89 12.10 -34.33 16.76
N GLU A 90 12.33 -34.54 18.05
CA GLU A 90 11.93 -35.79 18.67
C GLU A 90 10.42 -35.86 18.46
N GLU A 91 10.02 -36.82 17.63
CA GLU A 91 8.62 -37.20 17.48
C GLU A 91 8.15 -37.68 18.85
N LEU A 92 7.55 -36.75 19.62
CA LEU A 92 6.92 -37.09 20.89
C LEU A 92 5.78 -38.07 20.58
N SER A 93 5.96 -39.32 20.99
CA SER A 93 4.93 -40.35 20.86
C SER A 93 3.67 -39.93 21.62
N GLU A 94 2.51 -40.42 21.18
CA GLU A 94 1.20 -40.07 21.79
C GLU A 94 1.17 -40.34 23.31
N GLU A 95 1.91 -41.35 23.76
CA GLU A 95 2.06 -41.71 25.18
C GLU A 95 2.79 -40.63 25.99
N ALA A 96 3.81 -39.99 25.41
CA ALA A 96 4.54 -38.90 26.07
C ALA A 96 3.68 -37.64 26.19
N ILE A 97 2.77 -37.41 25.24
CA ILE A 97 1.82 -36.30 25.25
C ILE A 97 0.75 -36.53 26.33
N LEU A 98 0.23 -37.76 26.45
CA LEU A 98 -0.74 -38.13 27.49
C LEU A 98 -0.17 -38.00 28.90
N ALA A 99 1.07 -38.44 29.13
CA ALA A 99 1.73 -38.31 30.43
C ALA A 99 1.96 -36.83 30.84
N LEU A 100 2.26 -35.96 29.88
CA LEU A 100 2.36 -34.51 30.10
C LEU A 100 1.00 -33.89 30.45
N TYR A 101 -0.07 -34.40 29.84
CA TYR A 101 -1.44 -33.95 30.08
C TYR A 101 -1.95 -34.35 31.47
N GLU A 102 -1.65 -35.58 31.90
CA GLU A 102 -2.01 -36.08 33.23
C GLU A 102 -1.17 -35.44 34.35
N GLY A 103 0.14 -35.21 34.11
CA GLY A 103 1.02 -34.53 35.05
C GLY A 103 0.69 -33.05 35.28
N ALA A 104 0.03 -32.40 34.31
CA ALA A 104 -0.42 -31.01 34.42
C ALA A 104 -1.79 -30.85 35.14
N GLY A 105 -2.41 -31.95 35.60
CA GLY A 105 -3.65 -31.93 36.38
C GLY A 105 -4.91 -31.47 35.63
N LEU A 106 -4.83 -31.32 34.30
CA LEU A 106 -5.97 -30.99 33.45
C LEU A 106 -6.66 -32.28 33.02
N LYS A 107 -7.61 -32.76 33.82
CA LYS A 107 -8.49 -33.87 33.42
C LYS A 107 -9.25 -33.47 32.15
N PRO A 108 -9.21 -34.28 31.06
CA PRO A 108 -10.10 -34.06 29.94
C PRO A 108 -11.53 -34.33 30.44
N ASN A 109 -12.38 -33.32 30.37
CA ASN A 109 -13.80 -33.44 30.69
C ASN A 109 -14.48 -34.16 29.51
N VAL A 110 -14.35 -35.49 29.47
CA VAL A 110 -15.08 -36.34 28.52
C VAL A 110 -16.33 -36.81 29.24
N ASP A 111 -17.33 -35.94 29.29
CA ASP A 111 -18.71 -36.36 29.58
C ASP A 111 -19.67 -35.61 28.65
N LYS A 112 -20.35 -36.44 27.83
CA LYS A 112 -21.44 -36.20 26.86
C LYS A 112 -21.09 -35.79 25.44
#